data_AF-A0A0R1U044-F1
#
_entry.id   AF-A0A0R1U044-F1
#
_cell.length_a   1.000
_cell.length_b   1.000
_cell.length_c   1.000
_cell.angle_alpha   90.00
_cell.angle_beta   90.00
_cell.angle_gamma   90.00
#
_symmetry.space_group_name_H-M   'P 1'
#
loop_
_entity.id
_entity.type
_entity.pdbx_description
1 polymer ?
#
loop_
_entity_poly.entity_id
_entity_poly.type
_entity_poly.pdbx_seq_one_letter_code
_entity_poly.pdbx_strand_id
1 'polypeptide(L)' 'MNFGETLKQIREARHLKQADIANGLLSRTSISKIENNKQHPTYDSALELIANVG' A
#
# COMPACT_ATOMS: atom_id res chain seq x y z
N MET A 1 -9.53 8.10 -9.53
CA MET A 1 -8.59 7.02 -9.19
C MET A 1 -7.60 7.59 -8.21
N ASN A 2 -7.66 7.15 -6.96
CA ASN A 2 -6.72 7.60 -5.93
C ASN A 2 -5.60 6.57 -5.76
N PHE A 3 -4.40 7.03 -5.41
CA PHE A 3 -3.23 6.16 -5.20
C PHE A 3 -3.55 4.92 -4.35
N GLY A 4 -4.25 5.11 -3.23
CA GLY A 4 -4.61 4.02 -2.32
C GLY A 4 -5.51 2.95 -2.94
N GLU A 5 -6.50 3.36 -3.73
CA GLU A 5 -7.39 2.43 -4.44
C GLU A 5 -6.65 1.63 -5.50
N THR A 6 -5.80 2.29 -6.29
CA THR A 6 -4.99 1.63 -7.32
C THR A 6 -4.01 0.65 -6.69
N LEU A 7 -3.34 1.04 -5.61
CA LEU A 7 -2.44 0.16 -4.86
C LEU A 7 -3.18 -1.08 -4.35
N LYS A 8 -4.38 -0.90 -3.77
CA LYS A 8 -5.22 -1.99 -3.29
C LYS A 8 -5.58 -2.96 -4.41
N GLN A 9 -5.99 -2.44 -5.56
CA GLN A 9 -6.34 -3.25 -6.73
C GLN A 9 -5.16 -4.10 -7.22
N ILE A 10 -3.97 -3.50 -7.35
CA ILE A 10 -2.77 -4.23 -7.78
C ILE A 10 -2.39 -5.29 -6.75
N ARG A 11 -2.43 -4.95 -5.45
CA ARG A 11 -2.15 -5.89 -4.36
C ARG A 11 -3.08 -7.11 -4.42
N GLU A 12 -4.38 -6.88 -4.57
CA GLU A 12 -5.39 -7.94 -4.62
C GLU A 12 -5.28 -8.79 -5.88
N ALA A 13 -5.00 -8.18 -7.03
CA ALA A 13 -4.76 -8.88 -8.29
C ALA A 13 -3.55 -9.84 -8.21
N ARG A 14 -2.60 -9.55 -7.32
CA ARG A 14 -1.41 -10.38 -7.05
C ARG A 14 -1.56 -11.30 -5.86
N HIS A 15 -2.76 -11.38 -5.25
CA HIS A 15 -3.04 -12.17 -4.06
C HIS A 15 -2.14 -11.88 -2.85
N LEU A 16 -1.62 -10.66 -2.76
CA LEU A 16 -0.79 -10.21 -1.64
C LEU A 16 -1.64 -9.70 -0.47
N LYS A 17 -1.21 -9.97 0.76
CA LYS A 17 -1.79 -9.40 1.97
C LYS A 17 -1.16 -8.02 2.23
N GLN A 18 -1.90 -7.17 2.95
CA GLN A 18 -1.37 -5.88 3.40
C GLN A 18 -0.11 -6.02 4.26
N ALA A 19 0.04 -7.14 4.98
CA ALA A 19 1.24 -7.44 5.76
C ALA A 19 2.46 -7.76 4.88
N ASP A 20 2.25 -8.30 3.68
CA ASP A 20 3.32 -8.69 2.78
C ASP A 20 4.00 -7.44 2.18
N ILE A 21 3.21 -6.40 1.87
CA ILE A 21 3.70 -5.14 1.31
C ILE A 21 4.14 -4.11 2.37
N ALA A 22 3.82 -4.36 3.64
CA ALA A 22 4.24 -3.55 4.78
C ALA A 22 5.75 -3.61 5.03
N ASN A 23 6.35 -4.77 4.76
CA ASN A 23 7.80 -5.04 4.84
C ASN A 23 8.53 -4.42 6.06
N GLY A 24 7.86 -4.34 7.21
CA GLY A 24 8.41 -3.74 8.44
C GLY A 24 8.53 -2.20 8.47
N LEU A 25 8.40 -1.52 7.34
CA LEU A 25 8.49 -0.05 7.22
C LEU A 25 7.18 0.65 7.56
N LEU A 26 6.06 0.06 7.12
CA LEU A 26 4.73 0.55 7.42
C LEU A 26 3.99 -0.48 8.24
N SER A 27 3.24 -0.03 9.24
CA SER A 27 2.31 -0.93 9.90
C SER A 27 1.22 -1.35 8.91
N ARG A 28 0.73 -2.60 9.04
CA ARG A 28 -0.44 -3.08 8.27
C ARG A 28 -1.62 -2.11 8.37
N THR A 29 -1.82 -1.48 9.54
CA THR A 29 -2.91 -0.51 9.74
C THR A 29 -2.69 0.78 8.97
N SER A 30 -1.45 1.26 8.84
CA SER A 30 -1.09 2.39 7.97
C SER A 30 -1.41 2.07 6.51
N ILE A 31 -1.08 0.88 6.04
CA ILE A 31 -1.43 0.43 4.68
C ILE A 31 -2.93 0.40 4.48
N SER A 32 -3.67 -0.16 5.43
CA SER A 32 -5.14 -0.13 5.38
C SER A 32 -5.69 1.29 5.31
N LYS A 33 -5.15 2.25 6.07
CA LYS A 33 -5.56 3.66 5.98
C LYS A 33 -5.25 4.26 4.61
N ILE A 34 -4.08 3.97 4.05
CA ILE A 34 -3.68 4.43 2.71
C ILE A 34 -4.62 3.87 1.64
N GLU A 35 -4.87 2.56 1.65
CA GLU A 35 -5.77 1.90 0.70
C GLU A 35 -7.22 2.40 0.77
N ASN A 36 -7.64 2.90 1.93
CA ASN A 36 -8.97 3.49 2.15
C ASN A 36 -8.96 5.02 2.05
N ASN A 37 -7.90 5.63 1.48
CA ASN A 37 -7.72 7.08 1.33
C ASN A 37 -7.84 7.89 2.63
N LYS A 38 -7.64 7.25 3.79
CA LYS A 38 -7.66 7.90 5.12
C LYS A 38 -6.31 8.45 5.55
N GLN A 39 -5.25 8.10 4.82
CA GLN A 39 -3.90 8.57 5.07
C GLN A 39 -3.16 8.69 3.74
N HIS A 40 -2.54 9.83 3.49
CA HIS A 40 -1.62 9.97 2.36
C HIS A 40 -0.23 9.47 2.78
N PRO A 41 0.40 8.58 1.99
CA PRO A 41 1.79 8.23 2.19
C PRO A 41 2.69 9.42 1.84
N THR A 42 3.89 9.46 2.43
CA THR A 42 4.98 10.30 1.92
C THR A 42 5.46 9.77 0.57
N TYR A 43 6.27 10.55 -0.13
CA TYR A 43 6.87 10.13 -1.40
C TYR A 43 7.66 8.82 -1.25
N ASP A 44 8.53 8.73 -0.25
CA ASP A 44 9.36 7.54 -0.01
C ASP A 44 8.50 6.31 0.27
N SER A 45 7.51 6.43 1.17
CA SER A 45 6.57 5.35 1.48
C SER A 45 5.77 4.92 0.24
N ALA A 46 5.39 5.86 -0.63
CA ALA A 46 4.68 5.53 -1.87
C ALA A 46 5.58 4.76 -2.85
N LEU A 47 6.83 5.17 -2.99
CA LEU A 47 7.82 4.50 -3.83
C LEU A 47 8.03 3.05 -3.39
N GLU A 48 8.14 2.85 -2.08
CA GLU A 48 8.37 1.55 -1.46
C GLU A 48 7.15 0.63 -1.58
N LEU A 49 5.94 1.17 -1.39
CA LEU A 49 4.69 0.44 -1.62
C LEU A 49 4.57 -0.02 -3.07
N ILE A 50 4.94 0.83 -4.04
CA ILE A 50 4.97 0.47 -5.46
C ILE A 50 6.01 -0.63 -5.72
N ALA A 51 7.21 -0.51 -5.15
CA ALA A 51 8.26 -1.51 -5.30
C ALA A 51 7.86 -2.88 -4.72
N ASN A 52 7.11 -2.89 -3.60
CA ASN A 52 6.67 -4.12 -2.96
C ASN A 52 5.47 -4.80 -3.65
N VAL A 53 4.73 -4.07 -4.52
CA VAL A 53 3.69 -4.66 -5.36
C VAL A 53 4.16 -4.97 -6.79
N GLY A 54 5.33 -4.45 -7.21
CA GLY A 54 5.92 -4.61 -8.54
C GLY A 54 6.54 -5.98 -8.74
#